data_AF-A0A969LHG2-F1
#
_entry.id   AF-A0A969LHG2-F1
#
_cell.length_a   1.000
_cell.length_b   1.000
_cell.length_c   1.000
_cell.angle_alpha   90.00
_cell.angle_beta   90.00
_cell.angle_gamma   90.00
#
_symmetry.space_group_name_H-M   'P 1'
#
loop_
_entity.id
_entity.type
_entity.pdbx_description
1 polymer ?
#
loop_
_entity_poly.entity_id
_entity_poly.type
_entity_poly.pdbx_seq_one_letter_code
_entity_poly.pdbx_strand_id
1 'polypeptide(L)'
;MIAAPRQPLRFSRHRHSINPTLVTGLLTEMHATASRWQQDLKQVLLDIQGIYLEGPIVEGWLESQPQSTDPQLVAHIAKQYNSELAARTGYRLCGFDADGRVWSKSCPPDQVPGVSMAIARYQKLRQLLERKSVLEQRLVQLAESLVQIRSRFDD
;
A
#
# COMPACT_ATOMS: atom_id res chain seq x y z
N MET A 1 32.84 50.88 -9.51
CA MET A 1 31.92 49.79 -9.91
C MET A 1 31.10 49.40 -8.70
N ILE A 2 29.82 49.79 -8.64
CA ILE A 2 28.88 49.36 -7.60
C ILE A 2 27.58 48.98 -8.32
N ALA A 3 27.18 47.72 -8.16
CA ALA A 3 26.02 47.13 -8.82
C ALA A 3 24.71 47.63 -8.19
N ALA A 4 23.75 48.04 -9.02
CA ALA A 4 22.42 48.43 -8.58
C ALA A 4 21.54 47.19 -8.29
N PRO A 5 20.70 47.21 -7.25
CA PRO A 5 19.86 46.08 -6.86
C PRO A 5 18.72 45.86 -7.85
N ARG A 6 18.54 44.60 -8.29
CA ARG A 6 17.37 44.17 -9.06
C ARG A 6 16.12 44.30 -8.18
N GLN A 7 15.25 45.25 -8.53
CA GLN A 7 13.91 45.31 -7.96
C GLN A 7 13.20 43.97 -8.22
N PRO A 8 12.59 43.33 -7.22
CA PRO A 8 11.74 42.18 -7.48
C PRO A 8 10.56 42.65 -8.33
N LEU A 9 10.29 41.92 -9.41
CA LEU A 9 9.09 42.08 -10.22
C LEU A 9 7.87 41.99 -9.28
N ARG A 10 7.34 43.15 -8.90
CA ARG A 10 6.02 43.25 -8.28
C ARG A 10 5.01 42.90 -9.37
N PHE A 11 4.61 41.63 -9.41
CA PHE A 11 3.48 41.22 -10.23
C PHE A 11 2.25 42.03 -9.82
N SER A 12 1.80 42.85 -10.75
CA SER A 12 0.66 43.75 -10.64
C SER A 12 -0.59 42.97 -10.27
N ARG A 13 -1.10 43.18 -9.05
CA ARG A 13 -2.45 42.78 -8.62
C ARG A 13 -3.48 43.74 -9.23
N HIS A 14 -3.68 43.68 -10.54
CA HIS A 14 -4.75 44.45 -11.18
C HIS A 14 -5.50 43.57 -12.20
N ARG A 15 -6.76 43.26 -11.86
CA ARG A 15 -7.88 42.90 -12.75
C ARG A 15 -7.82 41.54 -13.45
N HIS A 16 -8.00 40.45 -12.70
CA HIS A 16 -8.52 39.16 -13.21
C HIS A 16 -9.96 38.89 -12.73
N SER A 17 -10.65 39.90 -12.21
CA SER A 17 -11.87 39.74 -11.42
C SER A 17 -13.10 39.22 -12.18
N ILE A 18 -13.05 39.09 -13.50
CA ILE A 18 -14.20 38.60 -14.29
C ILE A 18 -13.69 37.85 -15.53
N ASN A 19 -12.97 36.73 -15.34
CA ASN A 19 -12.64 35.86 -16.46
C ASN A 19 -13.39 34.51 -16.35
N PRO A 20 -14.53 34.34 -17.03
CA PRO A 20 -15.27 33.08 -17.01
C PRO A 20 -14.44 31.92 -17.59
N THR A 21 -13.47 32.20 -18.47
CA THR A 21 -12.59 31.15 -19.01
C THR A 21 -11.69 30.53 -17.94
N LEU A 22 -11.28 31.29 -16.92
CA LEU A 22 -10.51 30.76 -15.79
C LEU A 22 -11.34 29.80 -14.96
N VAL A 23 -12.59 30.15 -14.65
CA VAL A 23 -13.51 29.30 -13.87
C VAL A 23 -13.81 28.00 -14.63
N THR A 24 -14.15 28.11 -15.93
CA THR A 24 -14.40 26.93 -16.78
C THR A 24 -13.16 26.05 -16.91
N GLY A 25 -11.96 26.65 -17.04
CA GLY A 25 -10.70 25.93 -17.05
C GLY A 25 -10.47 25.13 -15.76
N LEU A 26 -10.61 25.78 -14.60
CA LEU A 26 -10.47 25.13 -13.30
C LEU A 26 -11.46 23.98 -13.10
N LEU A 27 -12.74 24.17 -13.45
CA LEU A 27 -13.75 23.10 -13.35
C LEU A 27 -13.40 21.91 -14.25
N THR A 28 -12.87 22.18 -15.46
CA THR A 28 -12.44 21.13 -16.38
C THR A 28 -11.24 20.35 -15.83
N GLU A 29 -10.26 21.04 -15.27
CA GLU A 29 -9.10 20.41 -14.61
C GLU A 29 -9.50 19.58 -13.39
N MET A 30 -10.40 20.10 -12.56
CA MET A 30 -10.94 19.36 -11.40
C MET A 30 -11.70 18.12 -11.85
N HIS A 31 -12.55 18.23 -12.89
CA HIS A 31 -13.26 17.09 -13.46
C HIS A 31 -12.30 16.04 -14.04
N ALA A 32 -11.28 16.46 -14.77
CA ALA A 32 -10.27 15.54 -15.34
C ALA A 32 -9.51 14.81 -14.22
N THR A 33 -9.14 15.53 -13.15
CA THR A 33 -8.45 14.97 -11.99
C THR A 33 -9.34 13.96 -11.24
N ALA A 34 -10.60 14.31 -10.98
CA ALA A 34 -11.57 13.42 -10.35
C ALA A 34 -11.83 12.16 -11.18
N SER A 35 -11.96 12.32 -12.50
CA SER A 35 -12.14 11.20 -13.43
C SER A 35 -10.96 10.25 -13.40
N ARG A 36 -9.73 10.77 -13.34
CA ARG A 36 -8.52 9.96 -13.18
C ARG A 36 -8.51 9.20 -11.86
N TRP A 37 -8.84 9.85 -10.74
CA TRP A 37 -8.92 9.17 -9.45
C TRP A 37 -9.98 8.07 -9.44
N GLN A 38 -11.13 8.28 -10.09
CA GLN A 38 -12.16 7.27 -10.24
C GLN A 38 -11.69 6.08 -11.09
N GLN A 39 -10.97 6.33 -12.18
CA GLN A 39 -10.37 5.27 -13.01
C GLN A 39 -9.33 4.47 -12.21
N ASP A 40 -8.44 5.16 -11.49
CA ASP A 40 -7.45 4.53 -10.62
C ASP A 40 -8.13 3.68 -9.54
N LEU A 41 -9.22 4.16 -8.94
CA LEU A 41 -9.98 3.42 -7.94
C LEU A 41 -10.58 2.14 -8.52
N LYS A 42 -11.16 2.21 -9.73
CA LYS A 42 -11.65 1.02 -10.45
C LYS A 42 -10.53 0.02 -10.71
N GLN A 43 -9.36 0.50 -11.13
CA GLN A 43 -8.20 -0.37 -11.37
C GLN A 43 -7.73 -1.05 -10.08
N VAL A 44 -7.63 -0.31 -8.98
CA VAL A 44 -7.26 -0.86 -7.66
C VAL A 44 -8.23 -1.96 -7.23
N LEU A 45 -9.54 -1.80 -7.47
CA LEU A 45 -10.53 -2.83 -7.16
C LEU A 45 -10.33 -4.11 -8.00
N LEU A 46 -10.01 -3.96 -9.29
CA LEU A 46 -9.68 -5.10 -10.16
C LEU A 46 -8.39 -5.79 -9.71
N ASP A 47 -7.36 -5.02 -9.35
CA ASP A 47 -6.09 -5.56 -8.86
C ASP A 47 -6.30 -6.34 -7.55
N ILE A 48 -7.13 -5.82 -6.63
CA ILE A 48 -7.52 -6.52 -5.40
C ILE A 48 -8.19 -7.86 -5.74
N GLN A 49 -9.17 -7.86 -6.66
CA GLN A 49 -9.83 -9.07 -7.10
C GLN A 49 -8.83 -10.07 -7.70
N GLY A 50 -7.87 -9.58 -8.48
CA GLY A 50 -6.79 -10.39 -9.06
C GLY A 50 -5.99 -11.13 -7.99
N ILE A 51 -5.60 -10.48 -6.89
CA ILE A 51 -4.84 -11.12 -5.80
C ILE A 51 -5.63 -12.29 -5.18
N TYR A 52 -6.94 -12.15 -5.00
CA TYR A 52 -7.77 -13.24 -4.46
C TYR A 52 -7.87 -14.45 -5.41
N LEU A 53 -7.70 -14.25 -6.72
CA LEU A 53 -7.70 -15.33 -7.70
C LEU A 53 -6.34 -16.03 -7.81
N GLU A 54 -5.23 -15.36 -7.44
CA GLU A 54 -3.87 -15.91 -7.52
C GLU A 54 -3.59 -17.03 -6.49
N GLY A 55 -4.37 -17.10 -5.40
CA GLY A 55 -4.31 -18.19 -4.42
C GLY A 55 -4.25 -17.71 -2.97
N PRO A 56 -3.68 -18.52 -2.05
CA PRO A 56 -3.73 -18.21 -0.62
C PRO A 56 -2.98 -16.92 -0.29
N ILE A 57 -3.51 -16.22 0.71
CA ILE A 57 -2.99 -14.98 1.27
C ILE A 57 -2.73 -15.24 2.76
N VAL A 58 -1.53 -14.91 3.24
CA VAL A 58 -1.14 -15.17 4.62
C VAL A 58 -0.58 -13.90 5.25
N GLU A 59 -1.17 -13.49 6.37
CA GLU A 59 -0.58 -12.47 7.23
C GLU A 59 0.45 -13.10 8.16
N GLY A 60 1.71 -12.72 7.99
CA GLY A 60 2.79 -13.21 8.84
C GLY A 60 4.16 -12.95 8.25
N TRP A 61 5.17 -13.50 8.91
CA TRP A 61 6.56 -13.50 8.45
C TRP A 61 7.17 -14.88 8.66
N LEU A 62 8.15 -15.21 7.82
CA LEU A 62 8.98 -16.39 8.01
C LEU A 62 10.20 -16.01 8.84
N GLU A 63 10.42 -16.75 9.91
CA GLU A 63 11.59 -16.62 10.76
C GLU A 63 12.46 -17.87 10.62
N SER A 64 13.77 -17.68 10.45
CA SER A 64 14.73 -18.78 10.44
C SER A 64 14.91 -19.30 11.85
N GLN A 65 14.80 -20.61 12.01
CA GLN A 65 15.07 -21.26 13.28
C GLN A 65 16.60 -21.35 13.45
N PRO A 66 17.16 -20.86 14.58
CA PRO A 66 18.60 -21.01 14.83
C PRO A 66 18.96 -22.50 14.81
N GLN A 67 20.11 -22.81 14.22
CA GLN A 67 20.69 -24.15 14.26
C GLN A 67 20.72 -24.62 15.72
N SER A 68 20.03 -25.72 16.01
CA SER A 68 20.19 -26.35 17.33
C SER A 68 21.64 -26.78 17.46
N THR A 69 22.32 -26.24 18.48
CA THR A 69 23.69 -26.61 18.84
C THR A 69 23.76 -27.96 19.54
N ASP A 70 22.62 -28.54 19.91
CA ASP A 70 22.53 -29.85 20.54
C ASP A 70 22.68 -30.98 19.49
N PRO A 71 23.81 -31.73 19.50
CA PRO A 71 24.08 -32.78 18.53
C PRO A 71 23.05 -33.90 18.54
N GLN A 72 22.42 -34.17 19.70
CA GLN A 72 21.41 -35.22 19.81
C GLN A 72 20.12 -34.83 19.10
N LEU A 73 19.65 -33.59 19.30
CA LEU A 73 18.44 -33.08 18.65
C LEU A 73 18.60 -32.98 17.13
N VAL A 74 19.76 -32.53 16.66
CA VAL A 74 20.08 -32.49 15.21
C VAL A 74 20.06 -33.89 14.60
N ALA A 75 20.62 -34.89 15.28
CA ALA A 75 20.61 -36.27 14.81
C ALA A 75 19.19 -36.88 14.78
N HIS A 76 18.34 -36.54 15.75
CA HIS A 76 16.95 -36.97 15.78
C HIS A 76 16.13 -36.35 14.63
N ILE A 77 16.28 -35.04 14.38
CA ILE A 77 15.59 -34.37 13.27
C ILE A 77 16.10 -34.87 11.91
N ALA A 78 17.42 -35.06 11.76
CA ALA A 78 18.00 -35.61 10.53
C ALA A 78 17.50 -37.03 10.24
N LYS A 79 17.35 -37.88 11.28
CA LYS A 79 16.75 -39.21 11.15
C LYS A 79 15.27 -39.19 10.78
N GLN A 80 14.50 -38.26 11.35
CA GLN A 80 13.07 -38.16 11.07
C GLN A 80 12.78 -37.64 9.65
N TYR A 81 13.63 -36.78 9.12
CA TYR A 81 13.46 -36.18 7.79
C TYR A 81 14.40 -36.75 6.73
N ASN A 82 15.22 -37.76 7.05
CA ASN A 82 16.26 -38.31 6.18
C ASN A 82 17.14 -37.23 5.50
N SER A 83 17.36 -36.11 6.20
CA SER A 83 18.06 -34.93 5.65
C SER A 83 18.78 -34.15 6.74
N GLU A 84 20.11 -34.13 6.68
CA GLU A 84 20.97 -33.34 7.58
C GLU A 84 20.83 -31.82 7.37
N LEU A 85 20.41 -31.37 6.18
CA LEU A 85 20.11 -29.95 5.93
C LEU A 85 18.82 -29.50 6.62
N ALA A 86 17.78 -30.35 6.64
CA ALA A 86 16.51 -30.04 7.30
C ALA A 86 16.67 -29.85 8.82
N ALA A 87 17.65 -30.54 9.43
CA ALA A 87 18.00 -30.38 10.84
C ALA A 87 18.75 -29.07 11.15
N ARG A 88 19.31 -28.41 10.13
CA ARG A 88 20.19 -27.22 10.28
C ARG A 88 19.54 -25.92 9.77
N THR A 89 18.44 -25.98 9.03
CA THR A 89 17.75 -24.81 8.49
C THR A 89 16.23 -25.03 8.55
N GLY A 90 15.64 -24.82 9.73
CA GLY A 90 14.19 -24.81 9.88
C GLY A 90 13.63 -23.41 9.64
N TYR A 91 12.38 -23.32 9.17
CA TYR A 91 11.62 -22.07 9.14
C TYR A 91 10.40 -22.20 10.03
N ARG A 92 9.98 -21.09 10.64
CA ARG A 92 8.71 -20.97 11.34
C ARG A 92 7.91 -19.83 10.75
N LEU A 93 6.64 -20.07 10.48
CA LEU A 93 5.69 -19.02 10.14
C LEU A 93 5.21 -18.41 11.44
N CYS A 94 5.43 -17.12 11.59
CA CYS A 94 4.99 -16.33 12.73
C CYS A 94 3.93 -15.33 12.29
N GLY A 95 3.01 -15.02 13.20
CA GLY A 95 1.99 -14.01 13.00
C GLY A 95 1.43 -13.52 14.33
N PHE A 96 0.56 -12.52 14.26
CA PHE A 96 -0.23 -12.08 15.40
C PHE A 96 -1.59 -12.78 15.36
N ASP A 97 -2.14 -13.11 16.53
CA ASP A 97 -3.54 -13.48 16.68
C ASP A 97 -4.42 -12.22 16.87
N ALA A 98 -5.73 -12.42 16.99
CA ALA A 98 -6.69 -11.34 17.23
C ALA A 98 -6.48 -10.65 18.59
N ASP A 99 -5.81 -11.31 19.55
CA ASP A 99 -5.48 -10.80 20.88
C ASP A 99 -4.10 -10.10 20.91
N GLY A 100 -3.42 -9.97 19.76
CA GLY A 100 -2.10 -9.36 19.64
C GLY A 100 -0.94 -10.23 20.16
N ARG A 101 -1.18 -11.51 20.45
CA ARG A 101 -0.14 -12.45 20.86
C ARG A 101 0.52 -13.06 19.63
N VAL A 102 1.81 -13.33 19.73
CA VAL A 102 2.57 -13.98 18.65
C VAL A 102 2.29 -15.48 18.67
N TRP A 103 1.82 -16.01 17.54
CA TRP A 103 1.76 -17.44 17.30
C TRP A 103 2.88 -17.85 16.34
N SER A 104 3.33 -19.09 16.44
CA SER A 104 4.34 -19.66 15.56
C SER A 104 4.02 -21.09 15.19
N LYS A 105 4.13 -21.43 13.91
CA LYS A 105 3.96 -22.79 13.39
C LYS A 105 5.20 -23.19 12.59
N SER A 106 5.67 -24.42 12.78
CA SER A 106 6.78 -24.97 12.01
C SER A 106 6.42 -25.01 10.52
N CYS A 107 7.30 -24.50 9.68
CA CYS A 107 7.16 -24.45 8.23
C CYS A 107 8.28 -25.30 7.61
N PRO A 108 7.96 -26.45 6.98
CA PRO A 108 8.98 -27.27 6.32
C PRO A 108 9.58 -26.50 5.13
N PRO A 109 10.85 -26.75 4.79
CA PRO A 109 11.58 -25.99 3.77
C PRO A 109 10.90 -26.04 2.38
N ASP A 110 10.19 -27.12 2.07
CA ASP A 110 9.44 -27.29 0.82
C ASP A 110 8.25 -26.31 0.70
N GLN A 111 7.66 -25.90 1.83
CA GLN A 111 6.52 -24.96 1.85
C GLN A 111 6.95 -23.48 1.86
N VAL A 112 8.23 -23.20 2.15
CA VAL A 112 8.75 -21.83 2.25
C VAL A 112 8.47 -20.98 1.01
N PRO A 113 8.66 -21.45 -0.23
CA PRO A 113 8.35 -20.66 -1.43
C PRO A 113 6.85 -20.31 -1.52
N GLY A 114 5.98 -21.28 -1.24
CA GLY A 114 4.53 -21.10 -1.28
C GLY A 114 4.04 -20.10 -0.22
N VAL A 115 4.54 -20.23 1.01
CA VAL A 115 4.23 -19.31 2.11
C VAL A 115 4.79 -17.91 1.84
N SER A 116 6.00 -17.81 1.29
CA SER A 116 6.60 -16.52 0.90
C SER A 116 5.74 -15.80 -0.13
N MET A 117 5.23 -16.52 -1.12
CA MET A 117 4.31 -15.95 -2.12
C MET A 117 2.99 -15.50 -1.48
N ALA A 118 2.43 -16.30 -0.57
CA ALA A 118 1.19 -15.94 0.14
C ALA A 118 1.37 -14.69 1.04
N ILE A 119 2.54 -14.53 1.66
CA ILE A 119 2.92 -13.32 2.42
C ILE A 119 3.09 -12.12 1.48
N ALA A 120 3.77 -12.29 0.35
CA ALA A 120 3.95 -11.22 -0.63
C ALA A 120 2.61 -10.71 -1.18
N ARG A 121 1.67 -11.63 -1.45
CA ARG A 121 0.29 -11.28 -1.83
C ARG A 121 -0.42 -10.48 -0.75
N TYR A 122 -0.25 -10.85 0.51
CA TYR A 122 -0.83 -10.11 1.63
C TYR A 122 -0.27 -8.68 1.71
N GLN A 123 1.04 -8.51 1.55
CA GLN A 123 1.68 -7.19 1.53
C GLN A 123 1.17 -6.34 0.37
N LYS A 124 1.07 -6.91 -0.84
CA LYS A 124 0.51 -6.24 -2.01
C LYS A 124 -0.96 -5.84 -1.79
N LEU A 125 -1.76 -6.73 -1.19
CA LEU A 125 -3.15 -6.44 -0.84
C LEU A 125 -3.26 -5.26 0.13
N ARG A 126 -2.43 -5.22 1.19
CA ARG A 126 -2.39 -4.08 2.12
C ARG A 126 -2.08 -2.76 1.40
N GLN A 127 -1.09 -2.75 0.51
CA GLN A 127 -0.75 -1.56 -0.28
C GLN A 127 -1.92 -1.09 -1.16
N LEU A 128 -2.63 -2.02 -1.81
CA LEU A 128 -3.81 -1.68 -2.62
C LEU A 128 -4.96 -1.14 -1.78
N LEU A 129 -5.21 -1.71 -0.59
CA LEU A 129 -6.24 -1.23 0.33
C LEU A 129 -5.95 0.17 0.85
N GLU A 130 -4.68 0.48 1.15
CA GLU A 130 -4.26 1.82 1.52
C GLU A 130 -4.44 2.81 0.36
N ARG A 131 -4.02 2.43 -0.85
CA ARG A 131 -4.23 3.26 -2.04
C ARG A 131 -5.72 3.52 -2.30
N LYS A 132 -6.57 2.50 -2.10
CA LYS A 132 -8.03 2.60 -2.20
C LYS A 132 -8.56 3.64 -1.23
N SER A 133 -8.22 3.54 0.06
CA SER A 133 -8.74 4.47 1.07
C SER A 133 -8.33 5.92 0.80
N VAL A 134 -7.09 6.14 0.35
CA VAL A 134 -6.60 7.48 -0.03
C VAL A 134 -7.39 8.05 -1.22
N LEU A 135 -7.66 7.26 -2.26
CA LEU A 135 -8.44 7.71 -3.41
C LEU A 135 -9.89 8.02 -3.04
N GLU A 136 -10.51 7.18 -2.20
CA GLU A 136 -11.86 7.40 -1.69
C GLU A 136 -11.95 8.70 -0.87
N GLN A 137 -11.01 8.93 0.05
CA GLN A 137 -10.95 10.15 0.84
C GLN A 137 -10.79 11.39 -0.03
N ARG A 138 -9.92 11.36 -1.05
CA ARG A 138 -9.74 12.49 -1.98
C ARG A 138 -11.00 12.81 -2.77
N LEU A 139 -11.71 11.80 -3.25
CA LEU A 139 -12.97 11.98 -3.98
C LEU A 139 -14.07 12.57 -3.08
N VAL A 140 -14.18 12.08 -1.83
CA VAL A 140 -15.13 12.60 -0.84
C VAL A 140 -14.83 14.06 -0.50
N GLN A 141 -13.57 14.38 -0.17
CA GLN A 141 -13.16 15.75 0.15
C GLN A 141 -13.39 16.73 -1.01
N LEU A 142 -13.14 16.30 -2.25
CA LEU A 142 -13.41 17.11 -3.43
C LEU A 142 -14.91 17.35 -3.61
N ALA A 143 -15.75 16.32 -3.43
CA ALA A 143 -17.19 16.44 -3.53
C ALA A 143 -17.74 17.41 -2.47
N GLU A 144 -17.32 17.28 -1.21
CA GLU A 144 -17.71 18.18 -0.12
C GLU A 144 -17.32 19.64 -0.43
N SER A 145 -16.09 19.85 -0.90
CA SER A 145 -15.59 21.19 -1.28
C SER A 145 -16.42 21.79 -2.42
N LEU A 146 -16.77 20.99 -3.43
CA LEU A 146 -17.60 21.43 -4.56
C LEU A 146 -19.03 21.75 -4.13
N VAL A 147 -19.61 20.99 -3.18
CA VAL A 147 -20.93 21.29 -2.60
C VAL A 147 -20.90 22.62 -1.84
N GLN A 148 -19.86 22.87 -1.04
CA GLN A 148 -19.69 24.15 -0.33
C GLN A 148 -19.48 25.33 -1.29
N ILE A 149 -18.80 25.11 -2.42
CA ILE A 149 -18.65 26.13 -3.45
C ILE A 149 -19.99 26.38 -4.13
N ARG A 150 -20.73 25.32 -4.48
CA ARG A 150 -22.05 25.40 -5.10
C ARG A 150 -23.04 26.19 -4.23
N SER A 151 -23.08 25.94 -2.92
CA SER A 151 -24.01 26.66 -2.05
C SER A 151 -23.79 28.18 -2.04
N ARG A 152 -22.56 28.65 -2.29
CA ARG A 152 -22.26 30.10 -2.42
C ARG A 152 -22.81 30.73 -3.70
N PHE A 153 -23.23 29.93 -4.68
CA PHE A 153 -23.91 30.41 -5.89
C PHE A 153 -25.44 30.37 -5.76
N ASP A 154 -25.97 29.62 -4.78
CA ASP A 154 -27.40 29.49 -4.52
C ASP A 154 -27.91 30.55 -3.50
N ASP A 155 -27.01 31.26 -2.81
CA ASP A 155 -27.25 32.46 -1.97
C ASP A 155 -27.09 33.77 -2.77
#